data_AF-A0A848FKA1-F1
#
_entry.id   AF-A0A848FKA1-F1
#
_cell.length_a   1.000
_cell.length_b   1.000
_cell.length_c   1.000
_cell.angle_alpha   90.00
_cell.angle_beta   90.00
_cell.angle_gamma   90.00
#
_symmetry.space_group_name_H-M   'P 1'
#
loop_
_entity.id
_entity.type
_entity.pdbx_description
1 polymer ?
#
loop_
_entity_poly.entity_id
_entity_poly.type
_entity_poly.pdbx_seq_one_letter_code
_entity_poly.pdbx_strand_id
1 'polypeptide(L)'
;MTLQPLARHALIALAAAGLALPWYFNLAFFASGGSVAPGEFFGAAFANALTTAITLDVYLAAFAFSVGVAADASGGRPRWLAVPLCFGIGLAFALPMYLWWRSRPSAGVRPATGLARRPG
;
A
#
# COMPACT_ATOMS: atom_id res chain seq x y z
N MET A 1 -5.73 -14.70 -4.70
CA MET A 1 -5.26 -14.30 -6.05
C MET A 1 -3.81 -14.70 -6.18
N THR A 2 -3.48 -15.68 -7.03
CA THR A 2 -2.08 -16.10 -7.25
C THR A 2 -1.49 -15.26 -8.37
N LEU A 3 -0.53 -14.38 -8.06
CA LEU A 3 0.20 -13.61 -9.06
C LEU A 3 1.42 -14.40 -9.57
N GLN A 4 1.74 -14.23 -10.86
CA GLN A 4 2.98 -14.72 -11.44
C GLN A 4 4.20 -14.15 -10.69
N PRO A 5 5.32 -14.89 -10.57
CA PRO A 5 6.50 -14.44 -9.83
C PRO A 5 7.00 -13.05 -10.27
N LEU A 6 7.00 -12.77 -11.58
CA LEU A 6 7.40 -11.48 -12.13
C LEU A 6 6.55 -10.32 -11.59
N ALA A 7 5.22 -10.48 -11.56
CA ALA A 7 4.31 -9.45 -11.05
C ALA A 7 4.55 -9.17 -9.56
N ARG A 8 4.93 -10.19 -8.78
CA ARG A 8 5.26 -10.01 -7.36
C ARG A 8 6.54 -9.20 -7.17
N HIS A 9 7.57 -9.46 -7.96
CA HIS A 9 8.81 -8.67 -7.92
C HIS A 9 8.55 -7.23 -8.37
N ALA A 10 7.74 -7.03 -9.41
CA ALA A 10 7.34 -5.70 -9.86
C ALA A 10 6.63 -4.91 -8.77
N LEU A 11 5.71 -5.53 -8.01
CA LEU A 11 5.04 -4.87 -6.88
C LEU A 11 6.01 -4.47 -5.77
N ILE A 12 7.02 -5.30 -5.47
CA ILE A 12 8.06 -4.93 -4.50
C ILE A 12 8.92 -3.77 -5.01
N ALA A 13 9.32 -3.81 -6.28
CA ALA A 13 10.08 -2.72 -6.90
C ALA A 13 9.27 -1.41 -6.90
N LEU A 14 7.97 -1.48 -7.22
CA LEU A 14 7.07 -0.33 -7.16
C LEU A 14 6.89 0.17 -5.73
N ALA A 15 6.79 -0.70 -4.73
CA ALA A 15 6.73 -0.28 -3.32
C ALA A 15 8.03 0.43 -2.92
N ALA A 16 9.20 -0.12 -3.27
CA ALA A 16 10.49 0.51 -2.99
C ALA A 16 10.61 1.88 -3.67
N ALA A 17 10.23 1.99 -4.95
CA ALA A 17 10.22 3.25 -5.68
C ALA A 17 9.21 4.25 -5.08
N GLY A 18 8.02 3.78 -4.72
CA GLY A 18 6.97 4.57 -4.08
C GLY A 18 7.32 5.06 -2.68
N LEU A 19 8.26 4.40 -2.01
CA LEU A 19 8.88 4.92 -0.78
C LEU A 19 9.99 5.92 -1.13
N ALA A 20 10.94 5.55 -1.99
CA ALA A 20 12.14 6.34 -2.24
C ALA A 20 11.86 7.67 -2.96
N LEU A 21 11.10 7.65 -4.05
CA LEU A 21 10.93 8.83 -4.91
C LEU A 21 10.16 9.95 -4.22
N PRO A 22 8.95 9.73 -3.65
CA PRO A 22 8.23 10.81 -2.97
C PRO A 22 8.97 11.28 -1.72
N TRP A 23 9.58 10.37 -0.95
CA TRP A 23 10.30 10.77 0.26
C TRP A 23 11.57 11.54 -0.02
N TYR A 24 12.26 11.31 -1.14
CA TYR A 24 13.36 12.18 -1.56
C TYR A 24 12.91 13.65 -1.64
N PHE A 25 11.78 13.91 -2.29
CA PHE A 25 11.23 15.26 -2.41
C PHE A 25 10.65 15.79 -1.10
N ASN A 26 9.97 14.95 -0.30
CA ASN A 26 9.47 15.36 1.02
C ASN A 26 10.62 15.75 1.96
N LEU A 27 11.70 14.98 1.97
CA LEU A 27 12.89 15.29 2.78
C LEU A 27 13.59 16.56 2.29
N ALA A 28 13.67 16.78 0.98
CA ALA A 28 14.18 18.03 0.43
C ALA A 28 13.30 19.23 0.86
N PHE A 29 11.97 19.09 0.83
CA PHE A 29 11.03 20.09 1.29
C PHE A 29 11.19 20.41 2.79
N PHE A 30 11.36 19.39 3.64
CA PHE A 30 11.62 19.60 5.06
C PHE A 30 12.98 20.25 5.32
N ALA A 31 14.01 19.85 4.56
CA ALA A 31 15.34 20.47 4.63
C ALA A 31 15.33 21.95 4.21
N SER A 32 14.40 22.36 3.34
CA SER A 32 14.19 23.76 2.95
C SER A 32 13.25 24.54 3.90
N GLY A 33 12.91 24.00 5.06
CA GLY A 33 12.06 24.65 6.07
C GLY A 33 10.56 24.35 5.95
N GLY A 34 10.16 23.46 5.03
CA GLY A 34 8.80 22.95 4.94
C GLY A 34 8.43 22.08 6.14
N SER A 35 7.13 21.86 6.34
CA SER A 35 6.61 21.06 7.45
C SER A 35 5.37 20.27 7.04
N VAL A 36 5.07 19.20 7.79
CA VAL A 36 3.79 18.47 7.72
C VAL A 36 2.65 19.19 8.44
N ALA A 37 2.91 20.34 9.05
CA ALA A 37 1.87 21.19 9.63
C ALA A 37 0.82 21.52 8.55
N PRO A 38 -0.49 21.38 8.84
CA PRO A 38 -1.54 21.50 7.82
C PRO A 38 -1.49 22.79 7.01
N GLY A 39 -1.16 23.92 7.63
CA GLY A 39 -1.05 25.22 6.94
C GLY A 39 0.04 25.23 5.87
N GLU A 40 1.25 24.80 6.21
CA GLU A 40 2.40 24.78 5.30
C GLU A 40 2.25 23.67 4.24
N PHE A 41 1.88 22.47 4.67
CA PHE A 41 1.77 21.31 3.79
C PHE A 41 0.66 21.47 2.75
N PHE A 42 -0.55 21.83 3.20
CA PHE A 42 -1.67 22.01 2.26
C PHE A 42 -1.57 23.34 1.52
N GLY A 43 -0.95 24.37 2.09
CA GLY A 43 -0.62 25.60 1.35
C GLY A 43 0.25 25.29 0.13
N ALA A 44 1.29 24.49 0.28
CA ALA A 44 2.14 24.04 -0.83
C ALA A 44 1.41 23.08 -1.78
N ALA A 45 0.66 22.11 -1.25
CA ALA A 45 -0.08 21.13 -2.06
C ALA A 45 -1.14 21.78 -2.96
N PHE A 46 -1.80 22.84 -2.48
CA PHE A 46 -2.85 23.57 -3.20
C PHE A 46 -2.36 24.92 -3.78
N ALA A 47 -1.04 25.13 -3.90
CA ALA A 47 -0.46 26.41 -4.31
C ALA A 47 -0.87 26.88 -5.71
N ASN A 48 -1.19 25.95 -6.62
CA ASN A 48 -1.64 26.26 -7.97
C ASN A 48 -2.54 25.15 -8.54
N ALA A 49 -3.10 25.37 -9.74
CA ALA A 49 -4.03 24.43 -10.36
C ALA A 49 -3.41 23.05 -10.61
N LEU A 50 -2.13 22.98 -10.98
CA LEU A 50 -1.44 21.71 -11.25
C LEU A 50 -1.24 20.90 -9.96
N THR A 51 -0.69 21.50 -8.92
CA THR A 51 -0.46 20.81 -7.63
C THR A 51 -1.78 20.46 -6.96
N THR A 52 -2.81 21.31 -7.11
CA THR A 52 -4.17 21.02 -6.66
C THR A 52 -4.73 19.78 -7.33
N ALA A 53 -4.65 19.69 -8.66
CA ALA A 53 -5.14 18.53 -9.40
C ALA A 53 -4.43 17.23 -8.98
N ILE A 54 -3.10 17.25 -8.86
CA ILE A 54 -2.30 16.10 -8.39
C ILE A 54 -2.68 15.70 -6.96
N THR A 55 -2.87 16.68 -6.08
CA THR A 55 -3.24 16.45 -4.68
C THR A 55 -4.62 15.78 -4.59
N LEU A 56 -5.60 16.31 -5.31
CA LEU A 56 -6.95 15.74 -5.37
C LEU A 56 -6.94 14.32 -5.93
N ASP A 57 -6.19 14.07 -7.02
CA ASP A 57 -6.05 12.74 -7.62
C ASP A 57 -5.51 11.72 -6.60
N VAL A 58 -4.42 12.06 -5.91
CA VAL A 58 -3.82 11.17 -4.91
C VAL A 58 -4.74 10.88 -3.73
N TYR A 59 -5.47 11.89 -3.22
CA TYR A 59 -6.39 11.68 -2.10
C TYR A 59 -7.63 10.88 -2.52
N LEU A 60 -8.19 11.14 -3.71
CA LEU A 60 -9.28 10.33 -4.25
C LEU A 60 -8.85 8.87 -4.43
N ALA A 61 -7.66 8.64 -4.99
CA ALA A 61 -7.10 7.30 -5.12
C ALA A 61 -6.86 6.65 -3.75
N ALA A 62 -6.42 7.41 -2.73
CA ALA A 62 -6.23 6.91 -1.37
C ALA A 62 -7.56 6.54 -0.69
N PHE A 63 -8.63 7.31 -0.91
CA PHE A 63 -9.97 6.98 -0.44
C PHE A 63 -10.52 5.74 -1.15
N ALA A 64 -10.40 5.66 -2.47
CA ALA A 64 -10.80 4.49 -3.24
C ALA A 64 -10.04 3.22 -2.78
N PHE A 65 -8.73 3.34 -2.56
CA PHE A 65 -7.91 2.27 -1.99
C PHE A 65 -8.40 1.86 -0.60
N SER A 66 -8.71 2.82 0.28
CA SER A 66 -9.24 2.54 1.63
C SER A 66 -10.58 1.81 1.59
N VAL A 67 -11.47 2.19 0.67
CA VAL A 67 -12.73 1.47 0.41
C VAL A 67 -12.44 0.04 -0.07
N GLY A 68 -11.48 -0.15 -0.98
CA GLY A 68 -11.03 -1.46 -1.42
C GLY A 68 -10.49 -2.35 -0.29
N VAL A 69 -9.68 -1.77 0.61
CA VAL A 69 -9.19 -2.46 1.82
C VAL A 69 -10.35 -2.84 2.75
N ALA A 70 -11.34 -1.96 2.92
CA ALA A 70 -12.52 -2.24 3.72
C ALA A 70 -13.37 -3.38 3.12
N ALA A 71 -13.51 -3.40 1.79
CA ALA A 71 -14.25 -4.41 1.04
C ALA A 71 -13.53 -5.77 0.93
N ASP A 72 -12.21 -5.83 1.14
CA ASP A 72 -11.45 -7.08 1.13
C ASP A 72 -11.71 -7.93 2.40
N ALA A 73 -12.87 -8.60 2.40
CA ALA A 73 -13.28 -9.51 3.47
C ALA A 73 -12.25 -10.62 3.73
N SER A 74 -11.55 -11.07 2.68
CA SER A 74 -10.57 -12.17 2.73
C SER A 74 -9.23 -11.80 3.37
N GLY A 75 -8.96 -10.49 3.57
CA GLY A 75 -7.70 -10.01 4.16
C GLY A 75 -7.60 -10.15 5.68
N GLY A 76 -8.70 -10.46 6.38
CA GLY A 76 -8.72 -10.51 7.84
C GLY A 76 -8.33 -9.17 8.50
N ARG A 77 -8.01 -9.20 9.80
CA ARG A 77 -7.66 -7.98 10.57
C ARG A 77 -6.40 -7.25 10.06
N PRO A 78 -5.32 -7.91 9.59
CA PRO A 78 -4.10 -7.21 9.16
C PRO A 78 -4.28 -6.27 7.96
N ARG A 79 -5.35 -6.42 7.17
CA ARG A 79 -5.61 -5.54 6.01
C ARG A 79 -5.69 -4.07 6.40
N TRP A 80 -6.18 -3.79 7.61
CA TRP A 80 -6.34 -2.43 8.12
C TRP A 80 -5.03 -1.70 8.33
N LEU A 81 -3.88 -2.39 8.37
CA LEU A 81 -2.56 -1.74 8.38
C LEU A 81 -2.28 -0.97 7.08
N ALA A 82 -2.96 -1.30 5.98
CA ALA A 82 -2.78 -0.62 4.71
C ALA A 82 -3.24 0.85 4.74
N VAL A 83 -4.27 1.17 5.53
CA VAL A 83 -4.82 2.52 5.65
C VAL A 83 -3.84 3.48 6.33
N PRO A 84 -3.31 3.22 7.55
CA PRO A 84 -2.32 4.10 8.16
C PRO A 84 -1.00 4.14 7.36
N LEU A 85 -0.62 3.05 6.65
CA LEU A 85 0.51 3.11 5.72
C LEU A 85 0.24 4.05 4.54
N CYS A 86 -0.99 4.07 4.01
CA CYS A 86 -1.38 4.96 2.91
C CYS A 86 -1.26 6.44 3.30
N PHE A 87 -1.80 6.82 4.46
CA PHE A 87 -1.81 8.21 4.91
C PHE A 87 -0.53 8.65 5.64
N GLY A 88 0.20 7.71 6.25
CA GLY A 88 1.44 8.00 6.98
C GLY A 88 2.71 7.91 6.12
N ILE A 89 2.75 7.01 5.13
CA ILE A 89 3.92 6.82 4.25
C ILE A 89 3.64 7.29 2.83
N GLY A 90 2.47 6.96 2.29
CA GLY A 90 2.03 7.35 0.95
C GLY A 90 1.36 6.22 0.18
N LEU A 91 0.36 6.56 -0.63
CA LEU A 91 -0.39 5.62 -1.47
C LEU A 91 0.52 4.83 -2.43
N ALA A 92 1.53 5.50 -3.00
CA ALA A 92 2.49 4.91 -3.94
C ALA A 92 3.27 3.72 -3.33
N PHE A 93 3.48 3.71 -2.02
CA PHE A 93 4.05 2.57 -1.28
C PHE A 93 2.96 1.58 -0.86
N ALA A 94 1.88 2.09 -0.25
CA ALA A 94 0.88 1.27 0.42
C ALA A 94 0.12 0.33 -0.54
N LEU A 95 -0.28 0.84 -1.71
CA LEU A 95 -1.02 0.07 -2.71
C LEU A 95 -0.23 -1.15 -3.23
N PRO A 96 0.98 -1.02 -3.81
CA PRO A 96 1.70 -2.17 -4.32
C PRO A 96 2.12 -3.14 -3.21
N MET A 97 2.44 -2.63 -2.01
CA MET A 97 2.74 -3.47 -0.86
C MET A 97 1.52 -4.30 -0.42
N TYR A 98 0.34 -3.70 -0.42
CA TYR A 98 -0.92 -4.38 -0.11
C TYR A 98 -1.22 -5.49 -1.13
N LEU A 99 -1.13 -5.18 -2.43
CA LEU A 99 -1.33 -6.15 -3.50
C LEU A 99 -0.34 -7.32 -3.41
N TRP A 100 0.94 -7.03 -3.12
CA TRP A 100 1.94 -8.06 -2.93
C TRP A 100 1.62 -8.95 -1.73
N TRP A 101 1.19 -8.37 -0.60
CA TRP A 101 0.78 -9.13 0.58
C TRP A 101 -0.43 -10.04 0.28
N ARG A 102 -1.45 -9.54 -0.44
CA ARG A 102 -2.62 -10.35 -0.84
C ARG A 102 -2.31 -11.43 -1.88
N SER A 103 -1.20 -11.29 -2.60
CA SER A 103 -0.74 -12.29 -3.57
C SER A 103 -0.03 -13.50 -2.94
N ARG A 104 0.28 -13.45 -1.64
CA ARG A 104 0.94 -14.55 -0.93
C ARG A 104 0.00 -15.77 -0.89
N PRO A 105 0.50 -16.98 -1.19
CA PRO A 105 -0.27 -18.20 -0.96
C PRO A 105 -0.71 -18.25 0.51
N SER A 106 -2.01 -18.40 0.76
CA SER A 106 -2.47 -18.78 2.10
C SER A 106 -1.75 -20.08 2.44
N ALA A 107 -1.01 -20.11 3.56
CA ALA A 107 -0.37 -21.33 4.02
C ALA A 107 -1.46 -22.38 4.24
N GLY A 108 -1.64 -23.25 3.24
CA GLY A 108 -2.64 -24.28 3.26
C GLY A 108 -2.33 -25.24 4.40
N VAL A 109 -3.34 -25.48 5.24
CA VAL A 109 -3.45 -26.65 6.10
C VAL A 109 -2.85 -27.85 5.38
N ARG A 110 -1.82 -28.46 5.99
CA ARG A 110 -1.25 -29.72 5.50
C ARG A 110 -2.43 -30.67 5.22
N PRO A 111 -2.55 -31.28 4.03
CA PRO A 111 -3.47 -32.38 3.85
C PRO A 111 -3.12 -33.40 4.92
N ALA A 112 -4.09 -33.81 5.73
CA ALA A 112 -3.90 -34.91 6.67
C ALA A 112 -3.60 -36.16 5.84
N THR A 113 -2.31 -36.42 5.60
CA THR A 113 -1.86 -37.58 4.86
C THR A 113 -2.17 -38.81 5.71
N GLY A 114 -3.24 -39.50 5.32
CA GLY A 114 -3.51 -40.93 5.53
C GLY A 114 -3.07 -41.54 6.87
N LEU A 115 -3.92 -41.44 7.89
CA LEU A 115 -3.94 -42.37 9.02
C LEU A 115 -5.23 -43.22 8.95
N ALA A 116 -5.28 -44.16 8.01
CA ALA A 116 -6.11 -45.36 8.01
C ALA A 116 -5.80 -46.08 6.68
N ARG A 117 -5.42 -47.36 6.61
CA ARG A 117 -5.99 -48.51 7.30
C ARG A 117 -5.03 -49.69 7.15
N ARG A 118 -4.53 -50.28 8.24
CA ARG A 118 -4.09 -51.69 8.23
C ARG A 118 -5.23 -52.51 8.84
N PRO A 119 -5.91 -53.38 8.09
CA PRO A 119 -6.53 -54.57 8.66
C PRO A 119 -5.46 -55.68 8.74
N GLY A 120 -5.49 -56.41 9.84
CA GLY A 120 -4.64 -57.60 10.08
C GLY A 120 -5.05 -58.81 9.28
#